data_AF-A0A0R2WZ22-F1
#
_entry.id   AF-A0A0R2WZ22-F1
#
_cell.length_a   1.000
_cell.length_b   1.000
_cell.length_c   1.000
_cell.angle_alpha   90.00
_cell.angle_beta   90.00
_cell.angle_gamma   90.00
#
_symmetry.space_group_name_H-M   'P 1'
#
loop_
_entity.id
_entity.type
_entity.pdbx_description
1 polymer ?
#
loop_
_entity_poly.entity_id
_entity_poly.type
_entity_poly.pdbx_seq_one_letter_code
_entity_poly.pdbx_strand_id
1 'polypeptide(L)'
;MLALACGYLIGGKLSARQPSLFNYAFFFLAAAALSLPIIFFADEIMRPIFLAIEDPRYGSLLASLFLYFLPTTILGMISPYSVRLLVENSDHSGQKAGLLFFVSTIGSAAGTLGTSFYLVLWFEVNEIVFGTAGALALIGAVLMVAGIRRGQADGA
;
A
#
# COMPACT_ATOMS: atom_id res chain seq x y z
N MET A 1 2.76 -11.84 1.86
CA MET A 1 3.97 -11.64 2.70
C MET A 1 5.23 -11.36 1.89
N LEU A 2 5.56 -12.15 0.86
CA LEU A 2 6.72 -11.87 0.00
C LEU A 2 6.71 -10.46 -0.61
N ALA A 3 5.59 -10.05 -1.22
CA ALA A 3 5.43 -8.70 -1.77
C ALA A 3 5.69 -7.59 -0.73
N LEU A 4 5.17 -7.75 0.49
CA LEU A 4 5.40 -6.82 1.60
C LEU A 4 6.87 -6.80 2.02
N ALA A 5 7.53 -7.96 2.12
CA ALA A 5 8.95 -8.04 2.47
C ALA A 5 9.83 -7.33 1.43
N CYS A 6 9.53 -7.51 0.13
CA CYS A 6 10.16 -6.74 -0.94
C CYS A 6 9.92 -5.24 -0.77
N GLY A 7 8.69 -4.85 -0.45
CA GLY A 7 8.31 -3.47 -0.16
C GLY A 7 9.08 -2.89 1.03
N TYR A 8 9.24 -3.63 2.11
CA TYR A 8 9.99 -3.20 3.29
C TYR A 8 11.46 -2.93 2.96
N LEU A 9 12.08 -3.82 2.18
CA LEU A 9 13.48 -3.66 1.76
C LEU A 9 13.67 -2.45 0.84
N ILE A 10 12.82 -2.31 -0.18
CA ILE A 10 12.89 -1.20 -1.15
C ILE A 10 12.57 0.13 -0.45
N GLY A 11 11.51 0.16 0.35
CA GLY A 11 11.06 1.34 1.10
C GLY A 11 12.10 1.81 2.12
N GLY A 12 12.74 0.89 2.85
CA GLY A 12 13.82 1.20 3.77
C GLY A 12 15.07 1.75 3.08
N LYS A 13 15.43 1.21 1.92
CA LYS A 13 16.57 1.74 1.12
C LYS A 13 16.26 3.12 0.54
N LEU A 14 15.03 3.34 0.09
CA LEU A 14 14.61 4.62 -0.49
C LEU A 14 14.46 5.71 0.57
N SER A 15 13.96 5.36 1.76
CA SER A 15 13.85 6.31 2.87
C SER A 15 15.22 6.77 3.39
N ALA A 16 16.26 5.93 3.28
CA ALA A 16 17.62 6.27 3.71
C ALA A 16 18.31 7.36 2.89
N ARG A 17 17.91 7.57 1.62
CA ARG A 17 18.62 8.50 0.71
C ARG A 17 18.19 9.96 0.92
N GLN A 18 16.90 10.28 0.80
CA GLN A 18 16.30 11.57 1.18
C GLN A 18 14.78 11.38 1.40
N PRO A 19 14.29 11.39 2.65
CA PRO A 19 12.87 11.26 2.92
C PRO A 19 12.13 12.55 2.52
N SER A 20 11.12 12.44 1.66
CA SER A 20 10.31 13.55 1.18
C SER A 20 8.82 13.20 1.21
N LEU A 21 7.98 14.19 1.54
CA LEU A 21 6.53 14.05 1.47
C LEU A 21 6.03 13.79 0.05
N PHE A 22 6.76 14.27 -0.96
CA PHE A 22 6.43 14.05 -2.36
C PHE A 22 6.53 12.58 -2.76
N ASN A 23 7.65 11.92 -2.41
CA ASN A 23 7.82 10.49 -2.69
C ASN A 23 6.81 9.65 -1.90
N TYR A 24 6.51 10.07 -0.67
CA TYR A 24 5.49 9.42 0.15
C TYR A 24 4.10 9.50 -0.51
N ALA A 25 3.69 10.68 -0.98
CA ALA A 25 2.45 10.87 -1.75
C ALA A 25 2.42 10.01 -3.02
N PHE A 26 3.55 9.92 -3.73
CA PHE A 26 3.68 9.10 -4.93
C PHE A 26 3.42 7.62 -4.65
N PHE A 27 3.85 7.05 -3.51
CA PHE A 27 3.56 5.66 -3.19
C PHE A 27 2.06 5.38 -3.07
N PHE A 28 1.30 6.27 -2.44
CA PHE A 28 -0.16 6.14 -2.34
C PHE A 28 -0.83 6.22 -3.71
N LEU A 29 -0.45 7.19 -4.54
CA LEU A 29 -0.99 7.34 -5.90
C LEU A 29 -0.62 6.16 -6.80
N ALA A 30 0.63 5.68 -6.72
CA ALA A 30 1.10 4.53 -7.48
C ALA A 30 0.40 3.25 -7.04
N ALA A 31 0.19 3.04 -5.74
CA ALA A 31 -0.58 1.91 -5.23
C ALA A 31 -2.04 1.96 -5.68
N ALA A 32 -2.67 3.15 -5.69
CA ALA A 32 -4.02 3.35 -6.21
C ALA A 32 -4.09 2.99 -7.71
N ALA A 33 -3.17 3.53 -8.51
CA ALA A 33 -3.12 3.29 -9.94
C ALA A 33 -2.85 1.81 -10.27
N LEU A 34 -1.92 1.16 -9.56
CA LEU A 34 -1.62 -0.27 -9.74
C LEU A 34 -2.72 -1.20 -9.21
N SER A 35 -3.67 -0.68 -8.44
CA SER A 35 -4.86 -1.44 -8.04
C SER A 35 -5.95 -1.43 -9.13
N LEU A 36 -5.96 -0.44 -10.04
CA LEU A 36 -6.96 -0.35 -11.11
C LEU A 36 -6.92 -1.55 -12.08
N PRO A 37 -5.75 -2.06 -12.51
CA PRO A 37 -5.72 -3.25 -13.35
C PRO A 37 -6.37 -4.48 -12.74
N ILE A 38 -6.39 -4.58 -11.41
CA ILE A 38 -7.07 -5.69 -10.71
C ILE A 38 -8.58 -5.66 -11.02
N ILE A 39 -9.16 -4.47 -11.14
CA ILE A 39 -10.60 -4.29 -11.37
C ILE A 39 -10.95 -4.58 -12.82
N PHE A 40 -10.15 -4.07 -13.77
CA PHE A 40 -10.47 -4.14 -15.20
C PHE A 40 -9.89 -5.35 -15.94
N PHE A 41 -8.82 -5.96 -15.43
CA PHE A 41 -8.10 -7.05 -16.09
C PHE A 41 -8.02 -8.33 -15.25
N ALA A 42 -8.74 -8.43 -14.13
CA ALA A 42 -8.76 -9.65 -13.32
C ALA A 42 -9.10 -10.89 -14.15
N ASP A 43 -10.19 -10.85 -14.92
CA ASP A 43 -10.62 -11.99 -15.74
C ASP A 43 -9.60 -12.36 -16.82
N GLU A 44 -9.02 -11.36 -17.48
CA GLU A 44 -7.99 -11.58 -18.52
C GLU A 44 -6.72 -12.22 -17.96
N ILE A 45 -6.38 -11.94 -16.70
CA ILE A 45 -5.23 -12.51 -16.03
C ILE A 45 -5.58 -13.89 -15.44
N MET A 46 -6.75 -14.03 -14.81
CA MET A 46 -7.15 -15.25 -14.12
C MET A 46 -7.48 -16.41 -15.08
N ARG A 47 -8.25 -16.15 -16.14
CA ARG A 47 -8.70 -17.20 -17.08
C ARG A 47 -7.54 -18.04 -17.65
N PRO A 48 -6.47 -17.48 -18.25
CA PRO A 48 -5.38 -18.30 -18.78
C PRO A 48 -4.64 -19.09 -17.69
N ILE A 49 -4.52 -18.54 -16.47
CA ILE A 49 -3.87 -19.21 -15.34
C ILE A 49 -4.68 -20.43 -14.92
N PHE A 50 -6.00 -20.28 -14.74
CA PHE A 50 -6.88 -21.38 -14.33
C PHE A 50 -7.08 -22.43 -15.43
N LEU A 51 -6.96 -22.06 -16.70
CA LEU A 51 -6.95 -23.03 -17.80
C LEU A 51 -5.62 -23.81 -17.90
N ALA A 52 -4.50 -23.17 -17.58
CA ALA A 52 -3.18 -23.81 -17.63
C ALA A 52 -2.86 -24.65 -16.38
N ILE A 53 -3.52 -24.38 -15.26
CA ILE A 53 -3.23 -25.01 -13.96
C ILE A 53 -4.50 -25.67 -13.42
N GLU A 54 -4.54 -26.99 -13.51
CA GLU A 54 -5.68 -27.79 -13.06
C GLU A 54 -5.86 -27.77 -11.53
N ASP A 55 -4.76 -27.69 -10.75
CA ASP A 55 -4.84 -27.62 -9.29
C ASP A 55 -5.20 -26.19 -8.82
N PRO A 56 -6.37 -26.00 -8.19
CA PRO A 56 -6.83 -24.69 -7.76
C PRO A 56 -5.90 -23.98 -6.77
N ARG A 57 -5.08 -24.72 -6.00
CA ARG A 57 -4.16 -24.16 -5.01
C ARG A 57 -3.07 -23.35 -5.70
N TYR A 58 -2.46 -23.92 -6.73
CA TYR A 58 -1.41 -23.27 -7.50
C TYR A 58 -1.98 -22.20 -8.43
N GLY A 59 -3.16 -22.43 -9.02
CA GLY A 59 -3.86 -21.42 -9.83
C GLY A 59 -4.17 -20.15 -9.04
N SER A 60 -4.74 -20.30 -7.84
CA SER A 60 -5.05 -19.17 -6.95
C SER A 60 -3.79 -18.46 -6.44
N LEU A 61 -2.72 -19.22 -6.15
CA LEU A 61 -1.44 -18.64 -5.75
C LEU A 61 -0.83 -17.77 -6.85
N LEU A 62 -0.80 -18.26 -8.09
CA LEU A 62 -0.26 -17.50 -9.22
C LEU A 62 -1.14 -16.30 -9.58
N ALA A 63 -2.47 -16.48 -9.62
CA ALA A 63 -3.40 -15.38 -9.87
C ALA A 63 -3.24 -14.26 -8.84
N SER A 64 -3.20 -14.59 -7.54
CA SER A 64 -3.00 -13.60 -6.48
C SER A 64 -1.63 -12.93 -6.55
N LEU A 65 -0.58 -13.65 -6.96
CA LEU A 65 0.74 -13.08 -7.17
C LEU A 65 0.70 -12.05 -8.32
N PHE A 66 0.20 -12.41 -9.50
CA PHE A 66 0.17 -11.48 -10.64
C PHE A 66 -0.70 -10.25 -10.40
N LEU A 67 -1.83 -10.41 -9.71
CA LEU A 67 -2.75 -9.30 -9.45
C LEU A 67 -2.26 -8.36 -8.35
N TYR A 68 -1.77 -8.91 -7.23
CA TYR A 68 -1.54 -8.12 -6.02
C TYR A 68 -0.06 -7.85 -5.72
N PHE A 69 0.90 -8.49 -6.38
CA PHE A 69 2.32 -8.34 -6.03
C PHE A 69 2.79 -6.88 -6.12
N LEU A 70 2.59 -6.25 -7.28
CA LEU A 70 3.00 -4.86 -7.53
C LEU A 70 2.38 -3.85 -6.55
N PRO A 71 1.03 -3.74 -6.43
CA PRO A 71 0.43 -2.77 -5.50
C PRO A 71 0.78 -3.07 -4.04
N THR A 72 0.84 -4.35 -3.65
CA THR A 72 1.20 -4.72 -2.27
C THR A 72 2.66 -4.41 -1.95
N THR A 73 3.57 -4.55 -2.90
CA THR A 73 4.98 -4.15 -2.72
C THR A 73 5.09 -2.65 -2.48
N ILE A 74 4.38 -1.81 -3.25
CA ILE A 74 4.38 -0.37 -3.01
C ILE A 74 3.76 -0.03 -1.65
N LEU A 75 2.63 -0.64 -1.28
CA LEU A 75 2.03 -0.45 0.04
C LEU A 75 2.98 -0.84 1.18
N GLY A 76 3.76 -1.92 0.99
CA GLY A 76 4.80 -2.32 1.94
C GLY A 76 5.85 -1.24 2.18
N MET A 77 6.17 -0.41 1.18
CA MET A 77 7.16 0.66 1.33
C MET A 77 6.73 1.76 2.30
N ILE A 78 5.43 1.91 2.57
CA ILE A 78 4.86 3.01 3.37
C ILE A 78 5.40 2.98 4.80
N SER A 79 5.39 1.82 5.47
CA SER A 79 5.78 1.70 6.88
C SER A 79 7.22 2.14 7.18
N PRO A 80 8.28 1.58 6.53
CA PRO A 80 9.65 2.02 6.79
C PRO A 80 9.92 3.47 6.34
N TYR A 81 9.16 3.98 5.36
CA TYR A 81 9.27 5.37 4.93
C TYR A 81 8.67 6.34 5.96
N SER A 82 7.51 5.99 6.53
CA SER A 82 6.85 6.73 7.60
C SER A 82 7.71 6.84 8.84
N VAL A 83 8.36 5.75 9.27
CA VAL A 83 9.32 5.79 10.39
C VAL A 83 10.39 6.85 10.13
N ARG A 84 10.96 6.88 8.91
CA ARG A 84 12.03 7.80 8.56
C ARG A 84 11.57 9.25 8.50
N LEU A 85 10.35 9.52 8.04
CA LEU A 85 9.74 10.86 8.05
C LEU A 85 9.42 11.35 9.47
N LEU A 86 9.10 10.44 10.39
CA LEU A 86 8.68 10.79 11.76
C LEU A 86 9.87 11.02 12.70
N VAL A 87 11.01 10.39 12.40
CA VAL A 87 12.23 10.39 13.21
C VAL A 87 13.26 11.37 12.63
N GLU A 88 13.20 12.62 13.09
CA GLU A 88 14.22 13.65 12.81
C GLU A 88 15.39 13.60 13.81
N ASN A 89 15.13 13.26 15.08
CA ASN A 89 16.13 13.20 16.16
C ASN A 89 16.10 11.83 16.87
N SER A 90 17.28 11.30 17.20
CA SER A 90 17.50 9.96 17.76
C SER A 90 16.79 9.70 19.09
N ASP A 91 16.63 10.74 19.92
CA ASP A 91 16.21 10.60 21.33
C ASP A 91 14.76 10.10 21.50
N HIS A 92 13.90 10.28 20.49
CA HIS A 92 12.50 9.83 20.53
C HIS A 92 12.15 8.86 19.38
N SER A 93 13.17 8.31 18.72
CA SER A 93 13.03 7.45 17.55
C SER A 93 12.20 6.20 17.85
N GLY A 94 12.50 5.51 18.96
CA GLY A 94 11.81 4.30 19.38
C GLY A 94 10.34 4.53 19.75
N GLN A 95 10.02 5.61 20.47
CA GLN A 95 8.65 5.91 20.88
C GLN A 95 7.75 6.22 19.67
N LYS A 96 8.24 7.06 18.75
CA LYS A 96 7.53 7.42 17.52
C LYS A 96 7.31 6.21 16.61
N ALA A 97 8.35 5.38 16.44
CA ALA A 97 8.24 4.14 15.68
C ALA A 97 7.25 3.15 16.34
N GLY A 98 7.30 2.99 17.67
CA GLY A 98 6.39 2.13 18.42
C GLY A 98 4.93 2.54 18.26
N LEU A 99 4.61 3.83 18.36
CA LEU A 99 3.26 4.35 18.12
C LEU A 99 2.80 4.05 16.68
N LEU A 100 3.68 4.26 15.70
CA LEU A 100 3.36 3.96 14.29
C LEU A 100 3.03 2.47 14.10
N PHE A 101 3.83 1.57 14.66
CA PHE A 101 3.57 0.13 14.58
C PHE A 101 2.30 -0.29 15.30
N PHE A 102 2.00 0.32 16.45
CA PHE A 102 0.75 0.09 17.18
C PHE A 102 -0.47 0.46 16.33
N VAL A 103 -0.50 1.70 15.79
CA VAL A 103 -1.58 2.17 14.93
C VAL A 103 -1.69 1.30 13.67
N SER A 104 -0.55 0.96 13.05
CA SER A 104 -0.53 0.09 11.87
C SER A 104 -1.07 -1.31 12.15
N THR A 105 -0.83 -1.85 13.35
CA THR A 105 -1.27 -3.21 13.72
C THR A 105 -2.76 -3.22 14.02
N ILE A 106 -3.27 -2.26 14.78
CA ILE A 106 -4.71 -2.13 15.04
C ILE A 106 -5.45 -1.85 13.73
N GLY A 107 -4.94 -0.93 12.92
CA GLY A 107 -5.54 -0.59 11.63
C GLY A 107 -5.59 -1.78 10.67
N SER A 108 -4.51 -2.56 10.55
CA SER A 108 -4.50 -3.74 9.67
C SER A 108 -5.40 -4.86 10.20
N ALA A 109 -5.44 -5.08 11.51
CA ALA A 109 -6.35 -6.04 12.13
C ALA A 109 -7.81 -5.64 11.91
N ALA A 110 -8.17 -4.38 12.21
CA ALA A 110 -9.52 -3.86 12.02
C ALA A 110 -9.93 -3.88 10.53
N GLY A 111 -9.04 -3.49 9.62
CA GLY A 111 -9.29 -3.53 8.19
C GLY A 111 -9.47 -4.95 7.65
N THR A 112 -8.64 -5.90 8.09
CA THR A 112 -8.76 -7.31 7.70
C THR A 112 -10.08 -7.90 8.22
N LEU A 113 -10.38 -7.72 9.51
CA LEU A 113 -11.62 -8.23 10.10
C LEU A 113 -12.85 -7.56 9.49
N GLY A 114 -12.84 -6.23 9.36
CA GLY A 114 -13.91 -5.48 8.71
C GLY A 114 -14.16 -5.97 7.29
N THR A 115 -13.10 -6.20 6.52
CA THR A 115 -13.22 -6.69 5.15
C THR A 115 -13.76 -8.11 5.09
N SER A 116 -13.15 -9.04 5.84
CA SER A 116 -13.51 -10.47 5.80
C SER A 116 -14.89 -10.77 6.39
N PHE A 117 -15.35 -10.01 7.38
CA PHE A 117 -16.62 -10.28 8.06
C PHE A 117 -17.78 -9.38 7.62
N TYR A 118 -17.53 -8.17 7.11
CA TYR A 118 -18.59 -7.21 6.79
C TYR A 118 -18.55 -6.74 5.33
N LEU A 119 -17.43 -6.19 4.85
CA LEU A 119 -17.43 -5.59 3.50
C LEU A 119 -17.72 -6.63 2.42
N VAL A 120 -17.12 -7.82 2.49
CA VAL A 120 -17.35 -8.89 1.51
C VAL A 120 -18.80 -9.40 1.52
N LEU A 121 -19.55 -9.18 2.60
CA LEU A 121 -20.99 -9.51 2.67
C LEU A 121 -21.88 -8.43 2.06
N TRP A 122 -21.44 -7.17 2.06
CA TRP A 122 -22.24 -6.03 1.63
C TRP A 122 -21.90 -5.53 0.23
N PHE A 123 -20.66 -5.75 -0.22
CA PHE A 123 -20.09 -5.19 -1.44
C PHE A 123 -19.42 -6.27 -2.28
N GLU A 124 -19.41 -6.06 -3.59
CA GLU A 124 -18.60 -6.86 -4.49
C GLU A 124 -17.10 -6.55 -4.30
N VAL A 125 -16.25 -7.53 -4.61
CA VAL A 125 -14.78 -7.37 -4.50
C VAL A 125 -14.29 -6.16 -5.30
N ASN A 126 -14.88 -5.92 -6.48
CA ASN A 126 -14.54 -4.78 -7.32
C ASN A 126 -14.83 -3.45 -6.63
N GLU A 127 -15.96 -3.33 -5.91
CA GLU A 127 -16.32 -2.12 -5.17
C GLU A 127 -15.37 -1.89 -3.99
N ILE A 128 -14.98 -2.95 -3.28
CA ILE A 128 -14.01 -2.88 -2.18
C ILE A 128 -12.65 -2.41 -2.69
N VAL A 129 -12.15 -2.99 -3.79
CA VAL A 129 -10.87 -2.61 -4.37
C VAL A 129 -10.94 -1.18 -4.93
N PHE A 130 -12.04 -0.80 -5.57
CA PHE A 130 -12.25 0.57 -6.07
C PHE A 130 -12.28 1.59 -4.93
N GLY A 131 -13.01 1.30 -3.85
CA GLY A 131 -13.02 2.14 -2.64
C GLY A 131 -11.65 2.28 -1.99
N THR A 132 -10.89 1.18 -1.95
CA THR A 132 -9.50 1.18 -1.46
C THR A 132 -8.60 2.04 -2.35
N ALA A 133 -8.67 1.88 -3.67
CA ALA A 133 -7.93 2.70 -4.62
C ALA A 133 -8.30 4.18 -4.50
N GLY A 134 -9.58 4.51 -4.32
CA GLY A 134 -10.06 5.86 -4.09
C GLY A 134 -9.53 6.47 -2.79
N ALA A 135 -9.54 5.72 -1.70
CA ALA A 135 -8.97 6.16 -0.42
C ALA A 135 -7.45 6.41 -0.53
N LEU A 136 -6.72 5.50 -1.18
CA LEU A 136 -5.29 5.69 -1.45
C LEU A 136 -5.04 6.93 -2.31
N ALA A 137 -5.83 7.13 -3.37
CA ALA A 137 -5.71 8.30 -4.24
C ALA A 137 -5.98 9.61 -3.48
N LEU A 138 -7.00 9.63 -2.62
CA LEU A 138 -7.32 10.78 -1.77
C LEU A 138 -6.17 11.11 -0.82
N ILE A 139 -5.64 10.11 -0.11
CA ILE A 139 -4.50 10.30 0.80
C ILE A 139 -3.29 10.81 0.02
N GLY A 140 -2.99 10.20 -1.13
CA GLY A 140 -1.90 10.62 -2.01
C GLY A 140 -2.06 12.07 -2.47
N ALA A 141 -3.26 12.49 -2.89
CA ALA A 141 -3.54 13.85 -3.30
C ALA A 141 -3.36 14.87 -2.15
N VAL A 142 -3.89 14.56 -0.95
CA VAL A 142 -3.73 15.40 0.24
C VAL A 142 -2.25 15.55 0.61
N LEU A 143 -1.49 14.45 0.61
CA LEU A 143 -0.06 14.47 0.88
C LEU A 143 0.73 15.25 -0.18
N MET A 144 0.34 15.16 -1.46
CA MET A 144 0.97 15.90 -2.53
C MET A 144 0.76 17.41 -2.37
N VAL A 145 -0.47 17.84 -2.06
CA VAL A 145 -0.78 19.25 -1.77
C VAL A 145 -0.02 19.74 -0.53
N ALA A 146 0.04 18.94 0.53
CA ALA A 146 0.80 19.27 1.73
C ALA A 146 2.31 19.38 1.48
N GLY A 147 2.86 18.48 0.65
CA GLY A 147 4.27 18.48 0.26
C GLY A 147 4.66 19.73 -0.53
N ILE A 148 3.80 20.18 -1.47
CA ILE A 148 4.01 21.41 -2.25
C ILE A 148 4.04 22.64 -1.33
N ARG A 149 3.12 22.72 -0.35
CA ARG A 149 3.08 23.84 0.60
C ARG A 149 4.32 23.92 1.49
N ARG A 150 4.86 22.78 1.92
CA ARG A 150 6.11 22.74 2.72
C ARG A 150 7.32 23.20 1.91
N GLY A 151 7.43 22.75 0.65
CA GLY A 151 8.51 23.19 -0.25
C GLY A 151 8.49 24.68 -0.58
N GLN A 152 7.33 25.34 -0.54
CA GLN A 152 7.21 26.80 -0.68
C GLN A 152 7.58 27.56 0.60
N ALA A 153 7.33 26.98 1.78
CA ALA A 153 7.65 27.60 3.07
C ALA A 153 9.15 27.56 3.41
N ASP A 154 9.88 26.54 2.97
CA ASP A 154 11.34 26.43 3.17
C ASP A 154 12.15 27.25 2.14
N GLY A 155 11.49 27.80 1.11
CA GLY A 155 12.10 28.60 0.05
C GLY A 155 11.84 30.12 0.14
N ALA A 156 11.17 30.58 1.20
CA ALA A 156 10.88 31.99 1.50
C ALA A 156 11.67 32.45 2.73
#